data_AF-A0A520AC46-F1
#
_entry.id   AF-A0A520AC46-F1
#
_cell.length_a   1.000
_cell.length_b   1.000
_cell.length_c   1.000
_cell.angle_alpha   90.00
_cell.angle_beta   90.00
_cell.angle_gamma   90.00
#
_symmetry.space_group_name_H-M   'P 1'
#
loop_
_entity.id
_entity.type
_entity.pdbx_description
1 polymer ?
#
loop_
_entity_poly.entity_id
_entity_poly.type
_entity_poly.pdbx_seq_one_letter_code
_entity_poly.pdbx_strand_id
1 'polypeptide(L)' 'MRASVEVADIFRTAGSTYRAARAGHLSLDQLKVMSAIETCRTAVMGGHVEACTDCGHWRVAYNS' A
#
# COMPACT_ATOMS: atom_id res chain seq x y z
N MET A 1 -10.92 8.99 7.12
CA MET A 1 -11.39 7.63 7.46
C MET A 1 -10.65 6.65 6.56
N ARG A 2 -9.88 5.73 7.14
CA ARG A 2 -9.19 4.67 6.37
C ARG A 2 -10.13 3.47 6.27
N ALA A 3 -10.16 2.79 5.13
CA ALA A 3 -10.92 1.54 5.01
C ALA A 3 -10.36 0.51 6.01
N SER A 4 -11.22 -0.36 6.53
CA SER A 4 -10.79 -1.46 7.40
C SER A 4 -9.90 -2.47 6.68
N VAL A 5 -10.00 -2.54 5.34
CA VAL A 5 -9.17 -3.38 4.46
C VAL A 5 -8.89 -2.60 3.16
N GLU A 6 -7.65 -2.61 2.71
CA GLU A 6 -7.21 -2.03 1.44
C GLU A 6 -6.76 -3.12 0.46
N VAL A 7 -6.73 -2.82 -0.85
CA VAL A 7 -6.19 -3.74 -1.88
C VAL A 7 -4.73 -4.11 -1.58
N ALA A 8 -3.98 -3.16 -1.02
CA ALA A 8 -2.61 -3.37 -0.57
C ALA A 8 -2.50 -4.48 0.49
N ASP A 9 -3.50 -4.62 1.38
CA ASP A 9 -3.52 -5.70 2.37
C ASP A 9 -3.72 -7.06 1.69
N ILE A 10 -4.60 -7.14 0.69
CA ILE A 10 -4.83 -8.35 -0.11
C ILE A 10 -3.53 -8.77 -0.83
N PHE A 11 -2.83 -7.83 -1.47
CA PHE A 11 -1.57 -8.14 -2.14
C PHE A 11 -0.45 -8.52 -1.18
N ARG A 12 -0.33 -7.87 -0.02
CA ARG A 12 0.64 -8.28 1.01
C ARG A 12 0.39 -9.69 1.52
N THR A 13 -0.88 -10.10 1.68
CA THR A 13 -1.22 -11.43 2.19
C THR A 13 -1.17 -12.51 1.11
N ALA A 14 -1.63 -12.24 -0.12
CA ALA A 14 -1.87 -13.26 -1.14
C ALA A 14 -1.14 -13.00 -2.48
N GLY A 15 -0.51 -11.83 -2.65
CA GLY A 15 0.05 -11.39 -3.93
C GLY A 15 1.22 -12.25 -4.41
N SER A 16 2.09 -12.72 -3.52
CA SER A 16 3.19 -13.61 -3.87
C SER A 16 2.70 -14.95 -4.45
N THR A 17 1.74 -15.59 -3.76
CA THR A 17 1.11 -16.83 -4.21
C THR A 17 0.38 -16.64 -5.54
N TYR A 18 -0.36 -15.53 -5.69
CA TYR A 18 -1.05 -15.22 -6.94
C TYR A 18 -0.08 -15.02 -8.11
N ARG A 19 1.01 -14.26 -7.91
CA ARG A 19 2.04 -14.04 -8.93
C ARG A 19 2.71 -15.35 -9.35
N ALA A 20 3.00 -16.24 -8.39
CA ALA A 20 3.56 -17.56 -8.68
C ALA A 20 2.59 -18.43 -9.50
N ALA A 21 1.32 -18.48 -9.11
CA ALA A 21 0.28 -19.24 -9.81
C ALA A 21 -0.06 -18.69 -11.20
N ARG A 22 0.23 -17.42 -11.47
CA ARG A 22 -0.01 -16.72 -12.74
C ARG A 22 1.27 -16.36 -13.49
N ALA A 23 2.38 -17.02 -13.18
CA ALA A 23 3.65 -16.79 -13.86
C ALA A 23 3.50 -16.95 -15.39
N GLY A 24 4.02 -15.98 -16.16
CA GLY A 24 3.87 -15.94 -17.62
C GLY A 24 2.54 -15.37 -18.14
N HIS A 25 1.53 -15.19 -17.28
CA HIS A 25 0.23 -14.62 -17.64
C HIS A 25 0.02 -13.17 -17.18
N LEU A 26 0.94 -12.64 -16.36
CA LEU A 26 0.92 -11.26 -15.91
C LEU A 26 1.86 -10.43 -16.76
N SER A 27 1.37 -9.31 -17.30
CA SER A 27 2.21 -8.34 -17.99
C SER A 27 3.14 -7.62 -17.02
N LEU A 28 4.22 -7.05 -17.53
CA LEU A 28 5.13 -6.24 -16.73
C LEU A 28 4.41 -5.08 -16.04
N ASP A 29 3.45 -4.45 -16.72
CA ASP A 29 2.69 -3.33 -16.15
C ASP A 29 1.78 -3.79 -15.01
N GLN A 30 1.14 -4.96 -15.15
CA GLN A 30 0.37 -5.54 -14.04
C GLN A 30 1.25 -5.82 -12.83
N LEU A 31 2.44 -6.38 -13.04
CA LEU A 31 3.40 -6.63 -11.95
C LEU A 31 3.83 -5.33 -11.27
N LYS A 32 4.12 -4.27 -12.04
CA LYS A 32 4.47 -2.95 -11.50
C LYS A 32 3.34 -2.33 -10.69
N VAL A 33 2.09 -2.41 -11.19
CA VAL A 33 0.91 -1.91 -10.47
C VAL A 33 0.72 -2.67 -9.15
N MET A 34 0.86 -4.00 -9.15
CA MET A 34 0.79 -4.79 -7.91
C MET A 34 1.85 -4.34 -6.90
N SER A 35 3.11 -4.18 -7.32
CA SER A 35 4.18 -3.72 -6.44
C SER A 35 3.95 -2.29 -5.92
N ALA A 36 3.50 -1.37 -6.78
CA ALA A 36 3.18 -0.01 -6.36
C ALA A 36 2.10 -0.01 -5.27
N ILE A 37 1.01 -0.75 -5.49
CA ILE A 37 -0.08 -0.89 -4.51
C ILE A 37 0.41 -1.51 -3.20
N GLU A 38 1.29 -2.52 -3.24
CA GLU A 38 1.89 -3.11 -2.03
C GLU A 38 2.70 -2.09 -1.21
N THR A 39 3.37 -1.14 -1.88
CA THR A 39 4.19 -0.09 -1.26
C THR A 39 3.44 1.19 -0.87
N CYS A 40 2.26 1.43 -1.44
CA CYS A 40 1.43 2.59 -1.11
C CYS A 40 1.14 2.63 0.40
N ARG A 41 1.18 3.84 0.97
CA ARG A 41 0.93 4.11 2.40
C ARG A 41 1.85 3.34 3.34
N THR A 42 3.09 3.07 2.91
CA THR A 42 4.16 2.54 3.76
C THR A 42 5.32 3.53 3.85
N ALA A 43 6.22 3.32 4.80
CA ALA A 43 7.43 4.14 4.94
C ALA A 43 8.32 4.15 3.68
N VAL A 44 8.20 3.16 2.79
CA VAL A 44 8.93 3.09 1.52
C VAL A 44 8.65 4.30 0.63
N MET A 45 7.42 4.82 0.66
CA MET A 45 6.99 5.98 -0.14
C MET A 45 7.24 7.32 0.58
N GLY A 46 7.87 7.29 1.76
CA GLY A 46 7.95 8.43 2.66
C GLY A 46 6.60 8.79 3.29
N GLY A 47 6.62 9.79 4.16
CA GLY A 47 5.44 10.23 4.90
C GLY A 47 5.64 11.56 5.59
N HIS A 48 4.61 11.99 6.31
CA HIS A 48 4.59 13.23 7.07
C HIS A 48 3.79 13.06 8.36
N VAL A 49 4.01 13.97 9.31
CA VAL A 49 3.21 14.06 10.53
C VAL A 49 2.04 14.98 10.25
N GLU A 50 0.83 14.47 10.43
CA GLU A 50 -0.37 15.30 10.49
C GLU A 50 -0.61 15.65 11.95
N ALA A 51 -0.69 16.93 12.27
CA ALA A 51 -0.95 17.41 13.63
C ALA A 51 -2.08 18.45 13.60
N CYS A 52 -3.03 18.31 14.52
CA CYS A 52 -4.08 19.30 14.76
C CYS A 52 -3.60 20.30 15.81
N THR A 53 -3.55 21.59 15.45
CA THR A 53 -3.14 22.66 16.37
C THR A 53 -4.15 22.93 17.49
N ASP A 54 -5.39 22.52 17.32
CA ASP A 54 -6.48 22.86 18.25
C ASP A 54 -6.64 21.82 19.37
N CYS A 55 -6.43 20.53 19.06
CA CYS A 55 -6.59 19.44 20.04
C CYS A 55 -5.28 18.69 20.35
N GLY A 56 -4.17 19.02 19.71
CA GLY A 56 -2.86 18.39 19.93
C GLY A 56 -2.76 16.94 19.42
N HIS A 57 -3.81 16.41 18.79
CA HIS A 57 -3.75 15.09 18.19
C HIS A 57 -2.79 15.09 16.99
N TRP A 58 -1.95 14.07 16.92
CA TRP A 58 -1.05 13.87 15.79
C TRP A 58 -1.02 12.41 15.36
N ARG A 59 -0.70 12.19 14.09
CA ARG A 59 -0.49 10.86 13.52
C ARG A 59 0.56 10.90 12.42
N VAL A 60 1.23 9.77 12.20
CA VAL A 60 2.07 9.57 11.01
C VAL A 60 1.18 9.14 9.86
N ALA A 61 1.32 9.82 8.72
CA ALA A 61 0.69 9.46 7.46
C ALA A 61 1.77 9.15 6.41
N TYR A 62 1.54 8.12 5.59
CA TYR A 62 2.43 7.73 4.50
C TYR A 62 1.80 8.06 3.15
N ASN A 63 2.65 8.37 2.18
CA ASN A 63 2.22 8.77 0.84
C ASN A 63 1.60 7.59 0.08
N SER A 64 0.59 7.90 -0.74
CA SER A 64 -0.03 6.96 -1.69
C SER A 64 0.40 7.27 -3.10
#